data_AF-A0A518DYK6-F1
#
_entry.id   AF-A0A518DYK6-F1
#
_cell.length_a   1.000
_cell.length_b   1.000
_cell.length_c   1.000
_cell.angle_alpha   90.00
_cell.angle_beta   90.00
_cell.angle_gamma   90.00
#
_symmetry.space_group_name_H-M   'P 1'
#
loop_
_entity.id
_entity.type
_entity.pdbx_description
1 polymer ?
#
loop_
_entity_poly.entity_id
_entity_poly.type
_entity_poly.pdbx_seq_one_letter_code
_entity_poly.pdbx_strand_id
1 'polypeptide(L)'
;MRDILKLSTGLLLFLLPAAVSAGEPAATFESEPVGWASVEGATTGGKGGPVFRVSDEATLAAKLKGNEPATIVITGPIALESKVRVGSNKTLLGEGAQGRLTGAGLTLAKVNNVILRNLTIHDSDDDAINIEGESHHVWVDHCDLARSHDGLLDIKHGSDLITVSWCHFHDHHKTCLLGHSDKPSALAEDRGPRIKESSG
;
A
#
# COMPACT_ATOMS: atom_id res chain seq x y z
N MET A 1 -79.27 -38.27 -17.71
CA MET A 1 -78.75 -37.28 -18.68
C MET A 1 -78.45 -35.99 -17.93
N ARG A 2 -77.21 -35.52 -18.08
CA ARG A 2 -76.67 -34.16 -17.82
C ARG A 2 -76.17 -33.83 -16.41
N ASP A 3 -74.86 -34.06 -16.28
CA ASP A 3 -73.90 -33.42 -15.39
C ASP A 3 -73.91 -31.89 -15.52
N ILE A 4 -73.71 -31.18 -14.39
CA ILE A 4 -73.21 -29.79 -14.38
C ILE A 4 -72.21 -29.67 -13.22
N LEU A 5 -70.92 -29.80 -13.55
CA LEU A 5 -69.81 -29.43 -12.67
C LEU A 5 -69.70 -27.90 -12.59
N LYS A 6 -69.61 -27.36 -11.37
CA LYS A 6 -69.24 -25.96 -11.10
C LYS A 6 -67.72 -25.82 -11.22
N LEU A 7 -67.25 -24.98 -12.14
CA LEU A 7 -65.83 -24.65 -12.31
C LEU A 7 -65.44 -23.55 -11.31
N SER A 8 -64.61 -23.90 -10.32
CA SER A 8 -64.01 -22.96 -9.38
C SER A 8 -62.72 -22.40 -9.98
N THR A 9 -62.69 -21.09 -10.24
CA THR A 9 -61.50 -20.39 -10.77
C THR A 9 -60.49 -20.18 -9.62
N GLY A 10 -59.44 -21.01 -9.57
CA GLY A 10 -58.31 -20.81 -8.66
C GLY A 10 -57.37 -19.75 -9.21
N LEU A 11 -57.17 -18.66 -8.47
CA LEU A 11 -56.15 -17.65 -8.76
C LEU A 11 -54.77 -18.22 -8.39
N LEU A 12 -53.95 -18.52 -9.40
CA LEU A 12 -52.59 -19.01 -9.21
C LEU A 12 -51.65 -17.82 -8.95
N LEU A 13 -51.23 -17.64 -7.70
CA LEU A 13 -50.27 -16.61 -7.31
C LEU A 13 -48.85 -17.05 -7.72
N PHE A 14 -48.31 -16.47 -8.79
CA PHE A 14 -46.91 -16.64 -9.15
C PHE A 14 -46.02 -15.83 -8.20
N LEU A 15 -45.27 -16.52 -7.34
CA LEU A 15 -44.21 -15.90 -6.53
C LEU A 15 -43.02 -15.61 -7.47
N LEU A 16 -42.78 -14.35 -7.81
CA LEU A 16 -41.55 -13.95 -8.50
C LEU A 16 -40.37 -14.13 -7.52
N PRO A 17 -39.29 -14.83 -7.90
CA PRO A 17 -38.09 -14.83 -7.09
C PRO A 17 -37.55 -13.41 -7.02
N ALA A 18 -37.27 -12.92 -5.80
CA ALA A 18 -36.56 -11.67 -5.61
C ALA A 18 -35.22 -11.74 -6.36
N ALA A 19 -34.97 -10.77 -7.24
CA ALA A 19 -33.68 -10.64 -7.88
C ALA A 19 -32.64 -10.35 -6.78
N VAL A 20 -31.79 -11.34 -6.49
CA VAL A 20 -30.52 -11.08 -5.81
C VAL A 20 -29.72 -10.18 -6.73
N SER A 21 -29.58 -8.92 -6.34
CA SER A 21 -28.58 -8.03 -6.92
C SER A 21 -27.22 -8.65 -6.63
N ALA A 22 -26.60 -9.28 -7.62
CA ALA A 22 -25.19 -9.61 -7.54
C ALA A 22 -24.47 -8.28 -7.38
N GLY A 23 -23.92 -8.03 -6.19
CA GLY A 23 -23.07 -6.87 -5.95
C GLY A 23 -21.99 -6.85 -7.02
N GLU A 24 -21.73 -5.65 -7.55
CA GLU A 24 -20.63 -5.38 -8.48
C GLU A 24 -19.37 -6.10 -7.98
N PRO A 25 -18.64 -6.85 -8.83
CA PRO A 25 -17.48 -7.59 -8.38
C PRO A 25 -16.51 -6.61 -7.74
N ALA A 26 -16.20 -6.83 -6.46
CA ALA A 26 -15.18 -6.06 -5.76
C ALA A 26 -13.91 -6.09 -6.62
N ALA A 27 -13.38 -4.92 -6.96
CA ALA A 27 -12.17 -4.81 -7.76
C ALA A 27 -11.10 -5.74 -7.17
N THR A 28 -10.63 -6.69 -7.97
CA THR A 28 -9.53 -7.56 -7.56
C THR A 28 -8.26 -6.72 -7.56
N PHE A 29 -7.86 -6.25 -6.38
CA PHE A 29 -6.57 -5.59 -6.20
C PHE A 29 -5.45 -6.46 -6.78
N GLU A 30 -4.52 -5.84 -7.53
CA GLU A 30 -3.30 -6.49 -8.02
C GLU A 30 -2.62 -7.21 -6.85
N SER A 31 -2.33 -8.51 -6.99
CA SER A 31 -1.69 -9.28 -5.90
C SER A 31 -0.17 -9.13 -5.86
N GLU A 32 0.41 -8.62 -6.96
CA GLU A 32 1.84 -8.46 -7.19
C GLU A 32 2.07 -7.14 -7.96
N PRO A 33 3.24 -6.49 -7.85
CA PRO A 33 3.49 -5.27 -8.59
C PRO A 33 3.59 -5.55 -10.09
N VAL A 34 3.06 -4.64 -10.90
CA VAL A 34 3.40 -4.56 -12.34
C VAL A 34 4.35 -3.38 -12.52
N GLY A 35 5.64 -3.64 -12.74
CA GLY A 35 6.64 -2.57 -12.94
C GLY A 35 8.05 -3.01 -12.58
N TRP A 36 8.93 -2.05 -12.26
CA TRP A 36 10.32 -2.38 -11.96
C TRP A 36 10.49 -3.21 -10.67
N ALA A 37 9.57 -3.11 -9.71
CA ALA A 37 9.60 -3.97 -8.52
C ALA A 37 9.31 -5.46 -8.82
N SER A 38 8.94 -5.82 -10.05
CA SER A 38 8.65 -7.20 -10.47
C SER A 38 9.72 -7.82 -11.39
N VAL A 39 10.83 -7.12 -11.62
CA VAL A 39 11.91 -7.62 -12.49
C VAL A 39 13.19 -7.82 -11.68
N GLU A 40 14.09 -8.66 -12.21
CA GLU A 40 15.37 -8.99 -11.55
C GLU A 40 15.23 -9.60 -10.15
N GLY A 41 14.08 -10.23 -9.91
CA GLY A 41 13.65 -10.79 -8.64
C GLY A 41 12.15 -10.55 -8.46
N ALA A 42 11.64 -10.81 -7.25
CA ALA A 42 10.23 -10.60 -6.93
C ALA A 42 10.09 -9.80 -5.65
N THR A 43 9.18 -8.82 -5.66
CA THR A 43 8.75 -8.12 -4.44
C THR A 43 7.57 -8.87 -3.84
N THR A 44 7.84 -9.61 -2.77
CA THR A 44 6.91 -10.48 -2.05
C THR A 44 6.64 -10.02 -0.61
N GLY A 45 7.39 -9.03 -0.13
CA GLY A 45 7.26 -8.47 1.21
C GLY A 45 7.40 -9.53 2.30
N GLY A 46 6.43 -9.55 3.20
CA GLY A 46 6.37 -10.45 4.35
C GLY A 46 5.81 -11.85 4.08
N LYS A 47 5.67 -12.25 2.81
CA LYS A 47 5.10 -13.57 2.43
C LYS A 47 5.82 -14.71 3.15
N GLY A 48 5.04 -15.63 3.73
CA GLY A 48 5.56 -16.78 4.50
C GLY A 48 5.93 -16.45 5.96
N GLY A 49 5.92 -15.18 6.34
CA GLY A 49 6.14 -14.74 7.72
C GLY A 49 4.86 -14.67 8.57
N PRO A 50 5.00 -14.44 9.89
CA PRO A 50 3.86 -14.15 10.76
C PRO A 50 3.14 -12.86 10.36
N VAL A 51 1.86 -12.81 10.72
CA VAL A 51 1.01 -11.62 10.62
C VAL A 51 0.86 -10.99 12.00
N PHE A 52 1.20 -9.71 12.13
CA PHE A 52 1.00 -8.92 13.34
C PHE A 52 -0.06 -7.84 13.07
N ARG A 53 -1.00 -7.68 14.00
CA ARG A 53 -2.01 -6.62 13.95
C ARG A 53 -1.65 -5.60 15.04
N VAL A 54 -1.52 -4.33 14.66
CA VAL A 54 -0.94 -3.29 15.51
C VAL A 54 -1.77 -2.01 15.47
N SER A 55 -1.78 -1.28 16.59
CA SER A 55 -2.47 0.01 16.74
C SER A 55 -1.68 0.97 17.65
N ASP A 56 -0.40 0.71 17.85
CA ASP A 56 0.51 1.52 18.66
C ASP A 56 1.91 1.56 18.03
N GLU A 57 2.60 2.69 18.21
CA GLU A 57 3.91 2.94 17.61
C GLU A 57 4.97 1.94 18.08
N ALA A 58 5.01 1.64 19.38
CA ALA A 58 6.04 0.78 19.95
C ALA A 58 6.03 -0.61 19.31
N THR A 59 4.85 -1.21 19.16
CA THR A 59 4.69 -2.52 18.51
C THR A 59 4.93 -2.41 17.01
N LEU A 60 4.44 -1.37 16.34
CA LEU A 60 4.69 -1.12 14.92
C LEU A 60 6.20 -1.08 14.63
N ALA A 61 6.94 -0.21 15.32
CA ALA A 61 8.38 -0.04 15.14
C ALA A 61 9.14 -1.33 15.45
N ALA A 62 8.75 -2.06 16.50
CA ALA A 62 9.37 -3.33 16.86
C ALA A 62 9.19 -4.41 15.77
N LYS A 63 8.01 -4.49 15.13
CA LYS A 63 7.72 -5.52 14.11
C LYS A 63 8.24 -5.18 12.72
N LEU A 64 8.36 -3.89 12.41
CA LEU A 64 8.97 -3.40 11.17
C LEU A 64 10.49 -3.54 11.14
N LYS A 65 11.14 -3.61 12.31
CA LYS A 65 12.60 -3.79 12.41
C LYS A 65 13.04 -5.19 11.96
N GLY A 66 14.29 -5.27 11.50
CA GLY A 66 14.96 -6.51 11.12
C GLY A 66 14.52 -7.05 9.76
N ASN A 67 15.10 -8.17 9.34
CA ASN A 67 14.94 -8.69 7.98
C ASN A 67 14.08 -9.95 7.90
N GLU A 68 13.54 -10.43 9.03
CA GLU A 68 12.65 -11.60 9.01
C GLU A 68 11.33 -11.27 8.32
N PRO A 69 10.83 -12.15 7.42
CA PRO A 69 9.55 -11.97 6.77
C PRO A 69 8.44 -11.71 7.78
N ALA A 70 7.67 -10.63 7.59
CA ALA A 70 6.49 -10.35 8.41
C ALA A 70 5.49 -9.46 7.68
N THR A 71 4.20 -9.73 7.90
CA THR A 71 3.11 -8.83 7.51
C THR A 71 2.62 -8.09 8.74
N ILE A 72 2.66 -6.76 8.70
CA ILE A 72 2.21 -5.87 9.77
C ILE A 72 0.96 -5.16 9.27
N VAL A 73 -0.16 -5.36 9.95
CA VAL A 73 -1.46 -4.78 9.61
C VAL A 73 -1.79 -3.70 10.62
N ILE A 74 -1.93 -2.46 10.17
CA ILE A 74 -2.38 -1.34 11.01
C ILE A 74 -3.90 -1.39 11.12
N THR A 75 -4.39 -1.57 12.35
CA THR A 75 -5.83 -1.73 12.65
C THR A 75 -6.47 -0.50 13.28
N GLY A 76 -5.69 0.56 13.48
CA GLY A 76 -6.15 1.85 14.00
C GLY A 76 -5.10 2.94 13.73
N PRO A 77 -5.49 4.23 13.71
CA PRO A 77 -4.55 5.32 13.51
C PRO A 77 -3.42 5.33 14.54
N ILE A 78 -2.20 5.61 14.11
CA ILE A 78 -1.02 5.68 14.96
C ILE A 78 -0.35 7.05 14.75
N ALA A 79 -0.24 7.83 15.83
CA ALA A 79 0.61 9.01 15.84
C ALA A 79 2.03 8.56 16.17
N LEU A 80 2.96 8.85 15.27
CA LEU A 80 4.38 8.55 15.38
C LEU A 80 5.10 9.74 16.02
N GLU A 81 5.89 9.47 17.05
CA GLU A 81 6.77 10.45 17.67
C GLU A 81 8.08 10.62 16.91
N SER A 82 8.44 9.66 16.04
CA SER A 82 9.65 9.72 15.24
C SER A 82 9.58 8.87 13.97
N LYS A 83 10.47 9.16 13.01
CA LYS A 83 10.56 8.42 11.74
C LYS A 83 10.82 6.93 11.99
N VAL A 84 9.93 6.06 11.48
CA VAL A 84 9.98 4.61 11.73
C VAL A 84 10.76 3.89 10.62
N ARG A 85 11.75 3.09 11.01
CA ARG A 85 12.52 2.26 10.08
C ARG A 85 11.77 0.99 9.69
N VAL A 86 11.65 0.77 8.38
CA VAL A 86 11.17 -0.48 7.79
C VAL A 86 12.37 -1.32 7.34
N GLY A 87 12.46 -2.56 7.83
CA GLY A 87 13.48 -3.53 7.43
C GLY A 87 13.14 -4.29 6.15
N SER A 88 14.02 -5.21 5.71
CA SER A 88 13.76 -6.07 4.55
C SER A 88 12.65 -7.10 4.82
N ASN A 89 12.04 -7.61 3.75
CA ASN A 89 11.02 -8.67 3.80
C ASN A 89 9.77 -8.28 4.62
N LYS A 90 9.29 -7.05 4.44
CA LYS A 90 8.13 -6.53 5.18
C LYS A 90 6.97 -6.26 4.25
N THR A 91 5.77 -6.56 4.73
CA THR A 91 4.53 -5.98 4.20
C THR A 91 3.92 -5.12 5.29
N LEU A 92 3.80 -3.82 5.08
CA LEU A 92 3.02 -2.92 5.92
C LEU A 92 1.70 -2.62 5.20
N LEU A 93 0.58 -2.96 5.83
CA LEU A 93 -0.75 -2.90 5.24
C LEU A 93 -1.72 -2.16 6.16
N GLY A 94 -2.48 -1.20 5.63
CA GLY A 94 -3.62 -0.65 6.36
C GLY A 94 -4.86 -1.53 6.26
N GLU A 95 -5.61 -1.66 7.36
CA GLU A 95 -6.91 -2.34 7.35
C GLU A 95 -8.05 -1.37 7.07
N GLY A 96 -8.71 -1.53 5.91
CA GLY A 96 -9.79 -0.62 5.51
C GLY A 96 -9.33 0.84 5.55
N ALA A 97 -10.09 1.70 6.22
CA ALA A 97 -9.74 3.12 6.41
C ALA A 97 -8.86 3.39 7.65
N GLN A 98 -8.35 2.35 8.33
CA GLN A 98 -7.63 2.49 9.60
C GLN A 98 -6.11 2.64 9.46
N GLY A 99 -5.56 2.44 8.26
CA GLY A 99 -4.12 2.46 7.97
C GLY A 99 -3.45 3.84 8.04
N ARG A 100 -3.73 4.63 9.08
CA ARG A 100 -3.32 6.03 9.17
C ARG A 100 -2.10 6.21 10.06
N LEU A 101 -1.07 6.89 9.53
CA LEU A 101 0.13 7.32 10.24
C LEU A 101 0.24 8.83 10.21
N THR A 102 0.56 9.44 11.36
CA THR A 102 0.75 10.90 11.49
C THR A 102 1.97 11.25 12.31
N GLY A 103 2.40 12.50 12.30
CA GLY A 103 3.47 13.01 13.17
C GLY A 103 4.87 12.76 12.62
N ALA A 104 5.13 11.59 12.05
CA ALA A 104 6.38 11.26 11.37
C ALA A 104 6.13 10.34 10.16
N GLY A 105 7.20 10.04 9.42
CA GLY A 105 7.14 9.18 8.23
C GLY A 105 7.86 7.83 8.38
N LEU A 106 8.03 7.14 7.25
CA LEU A 106 8.72 5.86 7.14
C LEU A 106 10.10 6.04 6.47
N THR A 107 11.09 5.24 6.89
CA THR A 107 12.38 5.15 6.20
C THR A 107 12.77 3.71 5.84
N LEU A 108 13.10 3.51 4.57
CA LEU A 108 13.63 2.29 3.97
C LEU A 108 15.07 2.59 3.53
N ALA A 109 16.05 2.23 4.36
CA ALA A 109 17.46 2.51 4.09
C ALA A 109 18.27 1.21 4.01
N LYS A 110 18.92 0.90 2.88
CA LYS A 110 19.66 -0.36 2.66
C LYS A 110 18.80 -1.60 2.92
N VAL A 111 17.60 -1.63 2.34
CA VAL A 111 16.65 -2.72 2.49
C VAL A 111 16.11 -3.19 1.16
N ASN A 112 15.51 -4.37 1.16
CA ASN A 112 14.93 -4.94 -0.03
C ASN A 112 13.68 -5.76 0.27
N ASN A 113 12.87 -5.99 -0.77
CA ASN A 113 11.67 -6.81 -0.69
C ASN A 113 10.66 -6.24 0.32
N VAL A 114 10.14 -5.05 0.05
CA VAL A 114 9.20 -4.34 0.93
C VAL A 114 7.92 -3.96 0.18
N ILE A 115 6.78 -4.15 0.82
CA ILE A 115 5.46 -3.72 0.34
C ILE A 115 4.87 -2.73 1.35
N LEU A 116 4.52 -1.53 0.90
CA LEU A 116 3.75 -0.53 1.65
C LEU A 116 2.42 -0.36 0.94
N ARG A 117 1.30 -0.68 1.61
CA ARG A 117 0.01 -0.75 0.92
C ARG A 117 -1.17 -0.25 1.74
N ASN A 118 -2.10 0.45 1.10
CA ASN A 118 -3.33 0.97 1.72
C ASN A 118 -3.04 1.82 2.97
N LEU A 119 -2.07 2.73 2.87
CA LEU A 119 -1.66 3.59 3.98
C LEU A 119 -2.07 5.03 3.71
N THR A 120 -2.58 5.71 4.73
CA THR A 120 -2.71 7.18 4.73
C THR A 120 -1.60 7.74 5.61
N ILE A 121 -0.66 8.50 5.03
CA ILE A 121 0.44 9.11 5.79
C ILE A 121 0.38 10.62 5.57
N HIS A 122 0.23 11.38 6.65
CA HIS A 122 0.19 12.84 6.55
C HIS A 122 0.64 13.52 7.83
N ASP A 123 0.91 14.83 7.74
CA ASP A 123 1.43 15.64 8.84
C ASP A 123 2.72 15.01 9.42
N SER A 124 3.57 14.45 8.57
CA SER A 124 4.90 13.95 8.94
C SER A 124 5.84 15.15 9.16
N ASP A 125 6.67 15.08 10.21
CA ASP A 125 7.68 16.08 10.56
C ASP A 125 8.86 16.18 9.57
N ASP A 126 8.92 15.26 8.60
CA ASP A 126 9.90 15.16 7.53
C ASP A 126 9.21 14.50 6.29
N ASP A 127 9.93 13.72 5.48
CA ASP A 127 9.34 12.92 4.39
C ASP A 127 8.25 11.95 4.87
N ALA A 128 7.15 11.77 4.12
CA ALA A 128 6.16 10.72 4.43
C ALA A 128 6.74 9.31 4.25
N ILE A 129 7.42 9.09 3.12
CA ILE A 129 8.16 7.85 2.80
C ILE A 129 9.52 8.24 2.21
N ASN A 130 10.60 7.80 2.83
CA ASN A 130 11.96 7.92 2.32
C ASN A 130 12.53 6.55 1.96
N ILE A 131 12.98 6.36 0.73
CA ILE A 131 13.62 5.15 0.22
C ILE A 131 15.04 5.51 -0.23
N GLU A 132 16.04 4.94 0.43
CA GLU A 132 17.44 5.34 0.24
C GLU A 132 18.46 4.21 0.41
N GLY A 133 19.69 4.51 0.00
CA GLY A 133 20.88 3.71 0.29
C GLY A 133 20.81 2.34 -0.36
N GLU A 134 20.74 2.30 -1.70
CA GLU A 134 20.70 1.08 -2.50
C GLU A 134 19.50 0.18 -2.16
N SER A 135 18.41 0.76 -1.65
CA SER A 135 17.20 0.00 -1.38
C SER A 135 16.54 -0.42 -2.69
N HIS A 136 16.04 -1.66 -2.76
CA HIS A 136 15.47 -2.16 -4.00
C HIS A 136 14.32 -3.16 -3.84
N HIS A 137 13.56 -3.40 -4.90
CA HIS A 137 12.38 -4.26 -4.85
C HIS A 137 11.38 -3.76 -3.78
N VAL A 138 10.91 -2.53 -3.98
CA VAL A 138 9.91 -1.89 -3.12
C VAL A 138 8.66 -1.61 -3.92
N TRP A 139 7.51 -1.94 -3.34
CA TRP A 139 6.21 -1.63 -3.91
C TRP A 139 5.42 -0.72 -2.97
N VAL A 140 5.11 0.49 -3.44
CA VAL A 140 4.23 1.44 -2.75
C VAL A 140 2.90 1.47 -3.51
N ASP A 141 1.82 1.04 -2.88
CA ASP A 141 0.55 0.80 -3.57
C ASP A 141 -0.66 1.30 -2.78
N HIS A 142 -1.60 2.00 -3.45
CA HIS A 142 -2.82 2.50 -2.80
C HIS A 142 -2.54 3.35 -1.54
N CYS A 143 -1.46 4.13 -1.55
CA CYS A 143 -1.15 5.04 -0.45
C CYS A 143 -1.70 6.44 -0.73
N ASP A 144 -2.23 7.08 0.30
CA ASP A 144 -2.69 8.47 0.30
C ASP A 144 -1.70 9.30 1.14
N LEU A 145 -0.98 10.20 0.47
CA LEU A 145 0.16 10.94 1.04
C LEU A 145 -0.10 12.44 0.93
N ALA A 146 -0.01 13.17 2.04
CA ALA A 146 -0.30 14.60 2.07
C ALA A 146 0.42 15.35 3.20
N ARG A 147 0.55 16.67 3.05
CA ARG A 147 0.93 17.61 4.14
C ARG A 147 2.15 17.19 4.98
N SER A 148 3.18 16.64 4.35
CA SER A 148 4.46 16.42 5.04
C SER A 148 5.19 17.75 5.25
N HIS A 149 6.25 17.74 6.06
CA HIS A 149 7.12 18.91 6.16
C HIS A 149 8.07 19.05 4.96
N ASP A 150 8.66 17.92 4.50
CA ASP A 150 9.56 17.90 3.33
C ASP A 150 8.97 17.16 2.13
N GLY A 151 9.41 15.94 1.78
CA GLY A 151 8.87 15.15 0.66
C GLY A 151 7.59 14.37 1.00
N LEU A 152 6.77 13.99 0.02
CA LEU A 152 5.82 12.88 0.22
C LEU A 152 6.50 11.54 -0.02
N LEU A 153 7.22 11.43 -1.14
CA LEU A 153 7.97 10.23 -1.50
C LEU A 153 9.33 10.59 -2.06
N ASP A 154 10.36 10.27 -1.30
CA ASP A 154 11.75 10.45 -1.71
C ASP A 154 12.36 9.10 -2.07
N ILE A 155 12.97 9.03 -3.26
CA ILE A 155 13.72 7.86 -3.72
C ILE A 155 15.10 8.34 -4.16
N LYS A 156 16.14 7.98 -3.41
CA LYS A 156 17.48 8.53 -3.58
C LYS A 156 18.57 7.51 -3.25
N HIS A 157 19.82 7.94 -3.39
CA HIS A 157 20.99 7.20 -2.94
C HIS A 157 21.09 5.79 -3.54
N GLY A 158 21.01 5.70 -4.88
CA GLY A 158 21.17 4.43 -5.60
C GLY A 158 20.01 3.44 -5.44
N SER A 159 18.88 3.87 -4.90
CA SER A 159 17.68 3.02 -4.80
C SER A 159 17.10 2.71 -6.17
N ASP A 160 16.63 1.48 -6.37
CA ASP A 160 16.30 0.95 -7.69
C ASP A 160 15.21 -0.12 -7.64
N LEU A 161 14.59 -0.48 -8.77
CA LEU A 161 13.56 -1.53 -8.86
C LEU A 161 12.34 -1.24 -7.96
N ILE A 162 11.73 -0.08 -8.19
CA ILE A 162 10.61 0.41 -7.39
C ILE A 162 9.37 0.57 -8.26
N THR A 163 8.22 0.18 -7.73
CA THR A 163 6.90 0.43 -8.35
C THR A 163 6.08 1.27 -7.38
N VAL A 164 5.52 2.36 -7.89
CA VAL A 164 4.56 3.21 -7.19
C VAL A 164 3.26 3.17 -7.99
N SER A 165 2.21 2.59 -7.43
CA SER A 165 0.95 2.39 -8.16
C SER A 165 -0.25 2.81 -7.33
N TRP A 166 -1.24 3.41 -7.99
CA TRP A 166 -2.52 3.78 -7.35
C TRP A 166 -2.39 4.66 -6.11
N CYS A 167 -1.30 5.43 -6.00
CA CYS A 167 -1.08 6.34 -4.89
C CYS A 167 -1.70 7.71 -5.20
N HIS A 168 -2.19 8.37 -4.16
CA HIS A 168 -2.75 9.71 -4.22
C HIS A 168 -1.81 10.67 -3.48
N PHE A 169 -1.24 11.63 -4.21
CA PHE A 169 -0.35 12.66 -3.67
C PHE A 169 -1.07 14.00 -3.76
N HIS A 170 -1.33 14.65 -2.63
CA HIS A 170 -2.12 15.88 -2.61
C HIS A 170 -1.77 16.81 -1.44
N ASP A 171 -2.29 18.04 -1.52
CA ASP A 171 -2.14 19.07 -0.48
C ASP A 171 -0.70 19.26 0.01
N HIS A 172 0.25 19.33 -0.94
CA HIS A 172 1.66 19.36 -0.63
C HIS A 172 2.51 20.03 -1.70
N HIS A 173 3.67 20.57 -1.30
CA HIS A 173 4.55 21.33 -2.20
C HIS A 173 5.62 20.47 -2.87
N LYS A 174 6.30 19.59 -2.11
CA LYS A 174 7.40 18.75 -2.60
C LYS A 174 6.94 17.30 -2.64
N THR A 175 6.32 16.90 -3.76
CA THR A 175 5.63 15.61 -3.84
C THR A 175 6.60 14.44 -3.92
N CYS A 176 7.25 14.28 -5.08
CA CYS A 176 8.18 13.18 -5.30
C CYS A 176 9.56 13.73 -5.69
N LEU A 177 10.61 13.26 -5.02
CA LEU A 177 11.99 13.54 -5.40
C LEU A 177 12.68 12.23 -5.81
N LEU A 178 13.31 12.26 -6.98
CA LEU A 178 14.04 11.14 -7.54
C LEU A 178 15.49 11.52 -7.83
N GLY A 179 16.41 11.06 -6.99
CA GLY A 179 17.80 11.49 -7.00
C GLY A 179 17.99 12.85 -6.32
N HIS A 180 18.88 12.92 -5.32
CA HIS A 180 18.98 14.05 -4.39
C HIS A 180 19.99 15.13 -4.78
N SER A 181 20.82 14.89 -5.80
CA SER A 181 21.98 15.72 -6.07
C SER A 181 22.47 15.55 -7.51
N ASP A 182 22.89 16.65 -8.11
CA ASP A 182 23.52 16.73 -9.43
C ASP A 182 25.05 16.59 -9.38
N LYS A 183 25.61 16.42 -8.19
CA LYS A 183 27.06 16.19 -8.03
C LYS A 183 27.46 14.90 -8.76
N PRO A 184 28.62 14.86 -9.41
CA PRO A 184 29.09 13.68 -10.13
C PRO A 184 29.08 12.38 -9.30
N SER A 185 29.37 12.48 -7.99
CA SER A 185 29.34 11.34 -7.08
C SER A 185 27.93 10.77 -6.87
N ALA A 186 26.91 11.62 -6.81
CA ALA A 186 25.52 11.20 -6.66
C ALA A 186 24.98 10.60 -7.97
N LEU A 187 25.32 11.18 -9.12
CA LEU A 187 24.95 10.60 -10.43
C LEU A 187 25.55 9.19 -10.63
N ALA A 188 26.77 8.97 -10.16
CA ALA A 188 27.42 7.65 -10.21
C ALA A 188 26.77 6.63 -9.27
N GLU A 189 26.17 7.10 -8.17
CA GLU A 189 25.41 6.30 -7.21
C GLU A 189 24.01 5.95 -7.75
N ASP A 190 23.27 6.94 -8.25
CA ASP A 190 21.87 6.81 -8.66
C ASP A 190 21.69 5.97 -9.93
N ARG A 191 22.72 5.85 -10.78
CA ARG A 191 22.80 4.96 -11.97
C ARG A 191 21.59 4.96 -12.92
N GLY A 192 20.68 5.94 -12.82
CA GLY A 192 19.39 5.93 -13.50
C GLY A 192 18.38 5.07 -12.74
N PRO A 193 17.70 5.60 -11.71
CA PRO A 193 16.78 4.83 -10.88
C PRO A 193 15.58 4.33 -11.70
N ARG A 194 15.26 3.04 -11.60
CA ARG A 194 14.17 2.42 -12.36
C ARG A 194 12.90 2.40 -11.54
N ILE A 195 12.04 3.38 -11.82
CA ILE A 195 10.75 3.55 -11.17
C ILE A 195 9.63 3.55 -12.20
N LYS A 196 8.55 2.87 -11.86
CA LYS A 196 7.29 2.96 -12.60
C LYS A 196 6.27 3.62 -11.70
N GLU A 197 5.73 4.73 -12.17
CA GLU A 197 4.52 5.33 -11.62
C GLU A 197 3.33 4.97 -12.51
N SER A 198 2.22 4.56 -11.91
CA SER A 198 0.94 4.43 -12.61
C SER A 198 -0.18 4.97 -11.75
N SER A 199 -0.84 6.02 -12.25
CA SER A 199 -2.17 6.42 -11.81
C SER A 199 -3.22 5.51 -12.44
N GLY A 200 -4.38 5.41 -11.80
CA GLY A 200 -5.58 4.89 -12.44
C GLY A 200 -6.80 5.70 -12.08
#